data_AF-A0A161T9F1-F1
#
_entry.id   AF-A0A161T9F1-F1
#
_cell.length_a   1.000
_cell.length_b   1.000
_cell.length_c   1.000
_cell.angle_alpha   90.00
_cell.angle_beta   90.00
_cell.angle_gamma   90.00
#
_symmetry.space_group_name_H-M   'P 1'
#
loop_
_entity.id
_entity.type
_entity.pdbx_description
1 polymer ?
#
loop_
_entity_poly.entity_id
_entity_poly.type
_entity_poly.pdbx_seq_one_letter_code
_entity_poly.pdbx_strand_id
1 'polypeptide(L)'
;MKGLVVKSPHIERMLDGEKTWGIRSKNTTIRGTIDIIDSKEISLQEYQDNEKYHYVSKDDGFVLNYKKIYAWVVRNPVRFKQQKPYKHPQGAVIWVNLDEKSFNKYS
;
A
#
# COMPACT_ATOMS: atom_id res chain seq x y z
N MET A 1 -13.76 0.59 9.51
CA MET A 1 -12.57 0.01 8.82
C MET A 1 -11.68 1.10 8.17
N LYS A 2 -10.38 0.84 7.92
CA LYS A 2 -9.47 1.75 7.18
C LYS A 2 -9.15 1.17 5.80
N GLY A 3 -9.10 2.00 4.76
CA GLY A 3 -8.64 1.63 3.42
C GLY A 3 -7.36 2.35 3.04
N LEU A 4 -6.41 1.63 2.42
CA LEU A 4 -5.21 2.22 1.84
C LEU A 4 -5.46 2.55 0.37
N VAL A 5 -5.18 3.80 -0.02
CA VAL A 5 -5.24 4.20 -1.42
C VAL A 5 -3.89 3.91 -2.10
N VAL A 6 -3.93 3.13 -3.18
CA VAL A 6 -2.75 2.78 -3.99
C VAL A 6 -3.09 3.01 -5.45
N LYS A 7 -2.21 3.69 -6.19
CA LYS A 7 -2.40 3.98 -7.62
C LYS A 7 -1.98 2.80 -8.48
N SER A 8 -2.62 2.66 -9.64
CA SER A 8 -2.14 1.80 -10.73
C SER A 8 -0.76 2.28 -11.22
N PRO A 9 0.17 1.38 -11.61
CA PRO A 9 0.04 -0.08 -11.71
C PRO A 9 0.38 -0.85 -10.42
N HIS A 10 0.65 -0.14 -9.33
CA HIS A 10 1.17 -0.78 -8.11
C HIS A 10 0.12 -1.62 -7.38
N ILE A 11 -1.16 -1.25 -7.44
CA ILE A 11 -2.22 -1.99 -6.75
C ILE A 11 -2.45 -3.35 -7.41
N GLU A 12 -2.36 -3.43 -8.74
CA GLU A 12 -2.53 -4.63 -9.53
C GLU A 12 -1.39 -5.61 -9.23
N ARG A 13 -0.14 -5.13 -9.26
CA ARG A 13 1.03 -5.96 -8.89
C ARG A 13 0.96 -6.45 -7.45
N MET A 14 0.44 -5.63 -6.54
CA MET A 14 0.21 -6.07 -5.16
C MET A 14 -0.85 -7.17 -5.12
N LEU A 15 -1.96 -7.00 -5.84
CA LEU A 15 -3.06 -7.97 -5.89
C LEU A 15 -2.71 -9.28 -6.61
N ASP A 16 -1.77 -9.25 -7.55
CA ASP A 16 -1.23 -10.42 -8.23
C ASP A 16 -0.10 -11.11 -7.44
N GLY A 17 0.26 -10.56 -6.27
CA GLY A 17 1.32 -11.11 -5.41
C GLY A 17 2.74 -10.85 -5.92
N GLU A 18 2.89 -10.15 -7.04
CA GLU A 18 4.18 -9.79 -7.61
C GLU A 18 4.90 -8.78 -6.71
N LYS A 19 4.17 -7.80 -6.17
CA LYS A 19 4.69 -6.70 -5.34
C LYS A 19 4.28 -6.88 -3.89
N THR A 20 5.25 -7.07 -3.00
CA THR A 20 5.00 -7.28 -1.57
C THR A 20 5.28 -6.06 -0.72
N TRP A 21 5.95 -5.01 -1.22
CA TRP A 21 6.32 -3.82 -0.44
C TRP A 21 5.67 -2.54 -0.98
N GLY A 22 5.05 -1.74 -0.10
CA GLY A 22 4.64 -0.36 -0.36
C GLY A 22 5.63 0.63 0.24
N ILE A 23 6.31 1.45 -0.58
CA ILE A 23 7.28 2.43 -0.10
C ILE A 23 6.58 3.72 0.33
N ARG A 24 6.90 4.21 1.53
CA ARG A 24 6.29 5.42 2.14
C ARG A 24 7.33 6.22 2.92
N SER A 25 7.04 7.49 3.16
CA SER A 25 7.88 8.38 4.00
C SER A 25 7.56 8.32 5.50
N LYS A 26 6.55 7.51 5.90
CA LYS A 26 6.11 7.35 7.29
C LYS A 26 5.79 5.89 7.62
N ASN A 27 6.03 5.49 8.87
CA ASN A 27 5.58 4.22 9.43
C ASN A 27 4.04 4.18 9.58
N THR A 28 3.45 2.99 9.62
CA THR A 28 2.06 2.77 10.04
C THR A 28 1.92 1.54 10.95
N THR A 29 1.06 1.66 11.95
CA THR A 29 0.64 0.56 12.84
C THR A 29 -0.71 -0.05 12.44
N ILE A 30 -1.34 0.42 11.36
CA ILE A 30 -2.63 -0.11 10.87
C ILE A 30 -2.42 -1.50 10.25
N ARG A 31 -3.26 -2.47 10.61
CA ARG A 31 -3.27 -3.87 10.14
C ARG A 31 -4.73 -4.26 9.79
N GLY A 32 -4.97 -5.02 8.71
CA GLY A 32 -6.31 -5.41 8.24
C GLY A 32 -6.34 -5.89 6.78
N THR A 33 -7.50 -6.22 6.21
CA THR A 33 -7.60 -6.88 4.89
C THR A 33 -6.95 -6.09 3.74
N ILE A 34 -6.10 -6.78 2.96
CA ILE A 34 -4.79 -6.32 2.46
C ILE A 34 -3.84 -6.15 3.65
N ASP A 35 -3.36 -7.28 4.16
CA ASP A 35 -2.55 -7.31 5.38
C ASP A 35 -1.22 -6.59 5.12
N ILE A 36 -1.18 -5.28 5.41
CA ILE A 36 0.08 -4.69 5.84
C ILE A 36 0.39 -5.42 7.12
N ILE A 37 1.33 -6.35 7.10
CA ILE A 37 1.69 -7.13 8.29
C ILE A 37 2.79 -6.43 9.08
N ASP A 38 3.62 -5.65 8.40
CA ASP A 38 4.82 -5.04 8.95
C ASP A 38 5.13 -3.70 8.27
N SER A 39 5.85 -2.85 8.99
CA SER A 39 6.35 -1.57 8.49
C SER A 39 7.72 -1.32 9.09
N LYS A 40 8.74 -1.38 8.24
CA LYS A 40 10.14 -1.22 8.65
C LYS A 40 10.77 0.00 8.01
N GLU A 41 11.55 0.74 8.78
CA GLU A 41 12.46 1.76 8.24
C GLU A 41 13.58 1.02 7.49
N ILE A 42 13.89 1.46 6.27
CA ILE A 42 14.94 0.89 5.44
C ILE A 42 15.89 2.00 4.98
N SER A 43 17.15 1.63 4.76
CA SER A 43 18.14 2.52 4.15
C SER A 43 17.88 2.73 2.65
N LEU A 44 18.53 3.74 2.05
CA LEU A 44 18.52 3.94 0.60
C LEU A 44 19.12 2.74 -0.16
N GLN A 45 20.17 2.15 0.40
CA GLN A 45 20.81 0.95 -0.17
C GLN A 45 19.84 -0.23 -0.16
N GLU A 46 19.16 -0.49 0.96
CA GLU A 46 18.14 -1.54 1.03
C GLU A 46 16.98 -1.28 0.06
N TYR A 47 16.55 -0.02 -0.11
CA TYR A 47 15.56 0.33 -1.13
C TYR A 47 16.05 -0.06 -2.54
N GLN A 48 17.28 0.33 -2.91
CA GLN A 48 17.86 0.03 -4.23
C GLN A 48 18.07 -1.47 -4.46
N ASP A 49 18.46 -2.23 -3.44
CA ASP A 49 18.73 -3.66 -3.55
C ASP A 49 17.46 -4.51 -3.60
N ASN A 50 16.34 -3.96 -3.13
CA ASN A 50 15.06 -4.67 -2.99
C ASN A 50 14.00 -4.21 -4.00
N GLU A 51 14.43 -3.66 -5.14
CA GLU A 51 13.55 -3.20 -6.21
C GLU A 51 12.50 -4.25 -6.62
N LYS A 52 12.88 -5.53 -6.64
CA LYS A 52 11.99 -6.66 -6.94
C LYS A 52 10.75 -6.77 -6.04
N TYR A 53 10.77 -6.22 -4.83
CA TYR A 53 9.62 -6.29 -3.91
C TYR A 53 8.67 -5.10 -4.05
N HIS A 54 9.15 -3.97 -4.59
CA HIS A 54 8.35 -2.76 -4.73
C HIS A 54 8.19 -2.24 -6.17
N TYR A 55 8.95 -2.70 -7.15
CA TYR A 55 8.84 -2.28 -8.55
C TYR A 55 8.77 -0.75 -8.72
N VAL A 56 9.62 -0.03 -7.99
CA VAL A 56 9.81 1.41 -8.17
C VAL A 56 11.23 1.55 -8.70
N SER A 57 11.38 2.15 -9.88
CA SER A 57 12.69 2.30 -10.50
C SER A 57 13.62 3.11 -9.59
N LYS A 58 14.92 2.82 -9.66
CA LYS A 58 15.96 3.62 -9.00
C LYS A 58 15.97 5.07 -9.50
N ASP A 59 15.50 5.28 -10.73
CA ASP A 59 15.46 6.59 -11.39
C ASP A 59 14.23 7.43 -11.04
N ASP A 60 13.25 6.85 -10.32
CA ASP A 60 11.96 7.51 -10.07
C ASP A 60 12.10 8.75 -9.15
N GLY A 61 13.27 8.96 -8.52
CA GLY A 61 13.70 10.22 -7.87
C GLY A 61 12.91 10.67 -6.64
N PHE A 62 11.65 10.26 -6.50
CA PHE A 62 10.74 10.64 -5.41
C PHE A 62 11.27 10.22 -4.04
N VAL A 63 11.97 9.08 -3.98
CA VAL A 63 12.51 8.52 -2.73
C VAL A 63 13.74 9.29 -2.25
N LEU A 64 14.47 9.98 -3.12
CA LEU A 64 15.63 10.80 -2.74
C LEU A 64 15.23 12.00 -1.85
N ASN A 65 13.97 12.43 -1.94
CA ASN A 65 13.44 13.51 -1.12
C ASN A 65 12.91 13.05 0.25
N TYR A 66 12.92 11.74 0.54
CA TYR A 66 12.43 11.22 1.80
C TYR A 66 13.53 11.27 2.87
N LYS A 67 13.24 11.95 3.98
CA LYS A 67 14.11 11.92 5.17
C LYS A 67 14.28 10.50 5.73
N LYS A 68 13.24 9.67 5.58
CA LYS A 68 13.16 8.29 6.04
C LYS A 68 12.32 7.48 5.06
N ILE A 69 12.75 6.24 4.79
CA ILE A 69 12.08 5.34 3.86
C ILE A 69 11.48 4.20 4.69
N TYR A 70 10.20 3.94 4.50
CA TYR A 70 9.49 2.83 5.14
C TYR A 70 8.96 1.86 4.09
N ALA A 71 9.24 0.58 4.28
CA ALA A 71 8.64 -0.50 3.52
C ALA A 71 7.46 -1.08 4.28
N TRP A 72 6.25 -0.92 3.74
CA TRP A 72 5.04 -1.54 4.25
C TRP A 72 4.89 -2.91 3.59
N VAL A 73 5.06 -3.98 4.37
CA VAL A 73 5.03 -5.36 3.87
C VAL A 73 3.59 -5.83 3.76
N VAL A 74 3.17 -6.19 2.56
CA VAL A 74 1.85 -6.69 2.21
C VAL A 74 1.91 -8.21 2.06
N ARG A 75 0.95 -8.92 2.65
CA ARG A 75 0.73 -10.36 2.43
C ARG A 75 -0.75 -10.66 2.16
N ASN A 76 -0.98 -11.81 1.50
CA ASN A 76 -2.32 -12.36 1.22
C ASN A 76 -3.29 -11.31 0.64
N PRO A 77 -2.92 -10.64 -0.46
CA PRO A 77 -3.81 -9.67 -1.08
C PRO A 77 -5.07 -10.39 -1.57
N VAL A 78 -6.24 -9.90 -1.16
CA VAL A 78 -7.52 -10.47 -1.60
C VAL A 78 -8.18 -9.49 -2.57
N ARG A 79 -8.40 -9.95 -3.81
CA ARG A 79 -9.24 -9.23 -4.78
C ARG A 79 -10.71 -9.43 -4.40
N PHE A 80 -11.47 -8.34 -4.27
CA PHE A 80 -12.92 -8.45 -4.19
C PHE A 80 -13.47 -8.98 -5.52
N LYS A 81 -14.38 -9.96 -5.45
CA LYS A 81 -15.05 -10.53 -6.63
C LYS A 81 -15.79 -9.47 -7.46
N GLN A 82 -16.27 -8.41 -6.80
CA GLN A 82 -16.90 -7.26 -7.44
C GLN A 82 -16.29 -5.98 -6.90
N GLN A 83 -15.95 -5.04 -7.78
CA GLN A 83 -15.48 -3.71 -7.38
C GLN A 83 -16.58 -3.02 -6.58
N LYS A 84 -16.28 -2.66 -5.33
CA LYS A 84 -17.22 -1.93 -4.48
C LYS A 84 -17.18 -0.45 -4.89
N PRO A 85 -18.32 0.18 -5.24
CA PRO A 85 -18.36 1.60 -5.54
C PRO A 85 -17.80 2.39 -4.35
N TYR A 86 -16.72 3.12 -4.58
CA TYR A 86 -16.04 3.89 -3.56
C TYR A 86 -16.00 5.37 -3.98
N LYS A 87 -16.66 6.23 -3.21
CA LYS A 87 -16.58 7.68 -3.40
C LYS A 87 -15.39 8.21 -2.60
N HIS A 88 -14.33 8.56 -3.30
CA HIS A 88 -13.12 9.11 -2.68
C HIS A 88 -13.44 10.45 -1.99
N PRO A 89 -13.22 10.58 -0.67
CA PRO A 89 -13.44 11.83 0.03
C PRO A 89 -12.36 12.84 -0.33
N GLN A 90 -12.74 14.09 -0.47
CA GLN A 90 -11.82 15.18 -0.78
C GLN A 90 -10.76 15.31 0.33
N GLY A 91 -9.49 15.38 -0.06
CA GLY A 91 -8.36 15.53 0.88
C GLY A 91 -7.79 14.24 1.47
N ALA A 92 -8.35 13.06 1.16
CA ALA A 92 -7.72 11.81 1.59
C ALA A 92 -6.55 11.43 0.67
N VAL A 93 -5.35 11.38 1.23
CA VAL A 93 -4.10 11.15 0.47
C VAL A 93 -3.56 9.73 0.63
N ILE A 94 -3.76 9.09 1.78
CA ILE A 94 -3.15 7.78 2.10
C ILE A 94 -4.17 6.81 2.71
N TRP A 95 -4.79 7.21 3.83
CA TRP A 95 -5.77 6.39 4.54
C TRP A 95 -7.15 7.00 4.46
N VAL A 96 -8.14 6.16 4.18
CA VAL A 96 -9.55 6.53 4.13
C VAL A 96 -10.33 5.76 5.18
N ASN A 97 -11.32 6.40 5.80
CA ASN A 97 -12.27 5.71 6.65
C ASN A 97 -13.31 5.04 5.75
N LEU A 98 -13.46 3.73 5.89
CA LEU A 98 -14.47 2.94 5.19
C LEU A 98 -15.59 2.62 6.19
N ASP A 99 -16.81 2.94 5.81
CA ASP A 99 -18.02 2.59 6.57
C ASP A 99 -18.22 1.07 6.55
N GLU A 100 -18.35 0.49 7.74
CA GLU A 100 -18.54 -0.95 7.93
C GLU A 100 -19.86 -1.44 7.36
N LYS A 101 -20.90 -0.60 7.33
CA LYS A 101 -22.20 -0.94 6.75
C LYS A 101 -22.12 -1.19 5.24
N SER A 102 -21.19 -0.52 4.56
CA SER A 102 -20.95 -0.72 3.13
C SER A 102 -20.25 -2.05 2.83
N PHE A 103 -19.61 -2.67 3.83
CA PHE A 103 -18.77 -3.85 3.63
C PHE A 103 -19.44 -5.17 3.96
N ASN A 104 -20.23 -5.21 5.04
CA ASN A 104 -20.87 -6.43 5.56
C ASN A 104 -22.14 -6.86 4.80
N LYS A 105 -22.68 -6.02 3.89
CA LYS A 105 -23.87 -6.37 3.10
C LYS A 105 -23.59 -7.42 2.00
N TYR A 106 -22.32 -7.76 1.77
CA TYR A 106 -21.87 -8.57 0.62
C TYR A 106 -20.75 -9.55 0.98
N SER A 107 -20.55 -9.83 2.27
CA SER A 107 -19.65 -10.88 2.80
C SER A 107 -20.37 -12.21 2.85
#